data_AF-A0A9D4SZS2-F1
#
_entry.id   AF-A0A9D4SZS2-F1
#
_cell.length_a   1.000
_cell.length_b   1.000
_cell.length_c   1.000
_cell.angle_alpha   90.00
_cell.angle_beta   90.00
_cell.angle_gamma   90.00
#
_symmetry.space_group_name_H-M   'P 1'
#
loop_
_entity.id
_entity.type
_entity.pdbx_description
1 polymer ?
#
loop_
_entity_poly.entity_id
_entity_poly.type
_entity_poly.pdbx_seq_one_letter_code
_entity_poly.pdbx_strand_id
1 'polypeptide(L)'
;MFVLLCDAQFFIAANTDVPVESLWQDKYYLRKSMMPSFLSEEQARKILCTGKAVNFLHHVCQNTPQQADLPPPNSVECLLNEQQDDSFMEYLEQTYHTRNCHVLSVLNTQFKFKEHLQALRQFLLLGQGDFVRHLMDVLDKQLSQPAQLLREHLLKAALDEAVQTTNAQFVDPDMLKRLEIKLLDINPGDTGWDVFSLFYRVDGPIGMVFTPYCMSLYLRLFNHMWRTKHMEYVATAAWMQQTINLKVKNCQRPTESQCTLHQCHILLSEMIHFMQQVQYYMVFEVIECAWAELESRVEQAQDLDQVIHAHDDFLAALMTRALLEPESRDILSQLRSIFDQVLRFKEVQGELLSQLNSGASSLRAQASLRMISESYQDFLLSLSRHDDTNLQGLGFRLDFSEFYNRQNVQLRTSMTFHSRRQYQGQD
;
A
#
# COMPACT_ATOMS: atom_id res chain seq x y z
N MET A 1 33.16 22.24 -6.47
CA MET A 1 34.57 22.05 -6.05
C MET A 1 34.69 21.14 -4.81
N PHE A 2 33.84 21.28 -3.78
CA PHE A 2 33.91 20.46 -2.55
C PHE A 2 33.58 18.95 -2.68
N VAL A 3 32.97 18.51 -3.78
CA VAL A 3 32.58 17.10 -3.99
C VAL A 3 33.63 16.29 -4.76
N LEU A 4 34.54 16.98 -5.46
CA LEU A 4 35.56 16.34 -6.30
C LEU A 4 36.86 16.00 -5.55
N LEU A 5 36.98 16.44 -4.29
CA LEU A 5 38.14 16.14 -3.44
C LEU A 5 37.72 15.09 -2.40
N CYS A 6 37.50 13.86 -2.84
CA CYS A 6 37.47 12.68 -1.99
C CYS A 6 38.90 12.30 -1.55
N ASP A 7 39.64 13.26 -1.00
CA ASP A 7 40.93 12.99 -0.37
C ASP A 7 40.71 12.58 1.08
N ALA A 8 41.56 11.69 1.60
CA ALA A 8 41.50 11.15 2.96
C ALA A 8 41.60 12.20 4.10
N GLN A 9 41.69 13.49 3.75
CA GLN A 9 41.88 14.64 4.62
C GLN A 9 40.56 15.39 4.93
N PHE A 10 39.45 15.07 4.26
CA PHE A 10 38.17 15.77 4.44
C PHE A 10 37.19 15.02 5.35
N PHE A 11 36.28 15.74 6.00
CA PHE A 11 35.29 15.17 6.94
C PHE A 11 34.14 14.41 6.25
N ILE A 12 34.03 14.47 4.92
CA ILE A 12 33.09 13.70 4.11
C ILE A 12 33.86 12.56 3.45
N ALA A 13 33.40 11.33 3.64
CA ALA A 13 34.01 10.15 3.05
C ALA A 13 33.05 9.45 2.08
N ALA A 14 33.62 8.95 0.99
CA ALA A 14 32.91 8.12 0.02
C ALA A 14 33.16 6.64 0.32
N ASN A 15 32.10 5.84 0.36
CA ASN A 15 32.18 4.39 0.35
C ASN A 15 32.23 3.90 -1.11
N THR A 16 33.30 3.19 -1.47
CA THR A 16 33.54 2.73 -2.85
C THR A 16 32.76 1.47 -3.22
N ASP A 17 32.22 0.76 -2.24
CA ASP A 17 31.69 -0.60 -2.43
C ASP A 17 30.16 -0.63 -2.60
N VAL A 18 29.52 0.54 -2.69
CA VAL A 18 28.07 0.69 -2.71
C VAL A 18 27.53 0.74 -4.15
N PRO A 19 26.48 -0.03 -4.49
CA PRO A 19 25.88 -0.03 -5.83
C PRO A 19 25.22 1.30 -6.21
N VAL A 20 25.00 1.50 -7.52
CA VAL A 20 24.43 2.72 -8.11
C VAL A 20 23.01 3.05 -7.57
N GLU A 21 22.31 2.07 -7.04
CA GLU A 21 20.93 2.22 -6.54
C GLU A 21 20.87 2.84 -5.13
N SER A 22 21.89 2.67 -4.30
CA SER A 22 22.00 3.26 -2.96
C SER A 22 23.00 4.42 -2.88
N LEU A 23 23.33 5.04 -4.03
CA LEU A 23 24.25 6.19 -4.11
C LEU A 23 23.84 7.36 -3.21
N TRP A 24 22.55 7.53 -2.97
CA TRP A 24 22.05 8.66 -2.18
C TRP A 24 22.16 8.45 -0.67
N GLN A 25 21.95 7.23 -0.19
CA GLN A 25 21.91 6.92 1.25
C GLN A 25 23.30 6.57 1.79
N ASP A 26 24.01 5.63 1.14
CA ASP A 26 25.17 4.97 1.76
C ASP A 26 26.53 5.39 1.18
N LYS A 27 26.54 6.08 0.03
CA LYS A 27 27.81 6.43 -0.62
C LYS A 27 28.59 7.50 0.14
N TYR A 28 27.93 8.47 0.76
CA TYR A 28 28.61 9.58 1.45
C TYR A 28 28.16 9.69 2.90
N TYR A 29 29.13 9.63 3.81
CA TYR A 29 28.88 9.77 5.25
C TYR A 29 29.81 10.81 5.89
N LEU A 30 29.35 11.37 7.01
CA LEU A 30 30.09 12.35 7.81
C LEU A 30 30.98 11.64 8.83
N ARG A 31 32.28 11.96 8.82
CA ARG A 31 33.23 11.52 9.84
C ARG A 31 33.24 12.50 11.01
N LYS A 32 32.49 12.18 12.07
CA LYS A 32 32.39 13.02 13.29
C LYS A 32 33.76 13.33 13.94
N SER A 33 34.75 12.45 13.79
CA SER A 33 36.10 12.60 14.35
C SER A 33 36.98 13.63 13.62
N MET A 34 36.61 14.02 12.40
CA MET A 34 37.38 14.96 11.57
C MET A 34 36.63 16.29 11.36
N MET A 35 35.54 16.53 12.10
CA MET A 35 34.80 17.79 11.99
C MET A 35 35.55 18.91 12.70
N PRO A 36 35.86 20.03 12.01
CA PRO A 36 36.43 21.19 12.65
C PRO A 36 35.47 21.83 13.65
N SER A 37 36.00 22.41 14.74
CA SER A 37 35.19 23.08 15.78
C SER A 37 34.44 24.32 15.29
N PHE A 38 34.78 24.84 14.10
CA PHE A 38 34.11 26.00 13.50
C PHE A 38 32.84 25.64 12.71
N LEU A 39 32.59 24.36 12.41
CA LEU A 39 31.39 23.92 11.68
C LEU A 39 30.37 23.29 12.64
N SER A 40 29.12 23.74 12.54
CA SER A 40 28.00 23.06 13.19
C SER A 40 27.64 21.77 12.45
N GLU A 41 27.03 20.82 13.17
CA GLU A 41 26.56 19.55 12.56
C GLU A 41 25.52 19.81 11.44
N GLU A 42 24.69 20.84 11.59
CA GLU A 42 23.69 21.23 10.60
C GLU A 42 24.32 21.78 9.31
N GLN A 43 25.36 22.61 9.43
CA GLN A 43 26.12 23.11 8.29
C GLN A 43 26.81 21.97 7.55
N ALA A 44 27.44 21.05 8.29
CA ALA A 44 28.08 19.88 7.69
C ALA A 44 27.08 18.99 6.94
N ARG A 45 25.85 18.83 7.47
CA ARG A 45 24.76 18.13 6.77
C ARG A 45 24.31 18.86 5.51
N LYS A 46 24.11 20.19 5.55
CA LYS A 46 23.77 20.99 4.36
C LYS A 46 24.83 20.84 3.26
N ILE A 47 26.12 20.91 3.61
CA ILE A 47 27.24 20.71 2.68
C ILE A 47 27.20 19.29 2.07
N LEU A 48 26.95 18.27 2.89
CA LEU A 48 26.81 16.89 2.43
C LEU A 48 25.67 16.74 1.42
N CYS A 49 24.48 17.26 1.74
CA CYS A 49 23.30 17.19 0.88
C CYS A 49 23.52 17.95 -0.45
N THR A 50 24.11 19.15 -0.42
CA THR A 50 24.52 19.86 -1.65
C THR A 50 25.50 19.02 -2.46
N GLY A 51 26.42 18.33 -1.77
CA GLY A 51 27.38 17.47 -2.44
C GLY A 51 26.74 16.26 -3.13
N LYS A 52 25.81 15.61 -2.45
CA LYS A 52 25.00 14.51 -3.00
C LYS A 52 24.19 14.99 -4.22
N ALA A 53 23.54 16.16 -4.12
CA ALA A 53 22.77 16.76 -5.19
C ALA A 53 23.61 17.01 -6.47
N VAL A 54 24.81 17.57 -6.32
CA VAL A 54 25.72 17.80 -7.45
C VAL A 54 26.18 16.48 -8.06
N ASN A 55 26.53 15.50 -7.24
CA ASN A 55 26.94 14.18 -7.74
C ASN A 55 25.79 13.49 -8.50
N PHE A 56 24.56 13.61 -8.00
CA PHE A 56 23.36 13.09 -8.66
C PHE A 56 23.15 13.75 -10.03
N LEU A 57 23.18 15.08 -10.11
CA LEU A 57 23.04 15.80 -11.38
C LEU A 57 24.11 15.37 -12.38
N HIS A 58 25.34 15.15 -11.93
CA HIS A 58 26.44 14.70 -12.79
C HIS A 58 26.21 13.27 -13.32
N HIS A 59 25.79 12.33 -12.47
CA HIS A 59 25.54 10.95 -12.88
C HIS A 59 24.30 10.79 -13.76
N VAL A 60 23.26 11.60 -13.50
CA VAL A 60 21.94 11.44 -14.12
C VAL A 60 21.80 12.23 -15.41
N CYS A 61 22.31 13.46 -15.48
CA CYS A 61 22.15 14.29 -16.66
C CYS A 61 23.16 13.97 -17.78
N GLN A 62 24.24 13.20 -17.52
CA GLN A 62 25.38 12.98 -18.43
C GLN A 62 25.89 14.25 -19.14
N ASN A 63 25.57 15.43 -18.60
CA ASN A 63 25.89 16.70 -19.19
C ASN A 63 27.18 17.18 -18.55
N THR A 64 28.19 17.34 -19.40
CA THR A 64 29.39 18.17 -19.19
C THR A 64 29.04 19.41 -18.38
N PRO A 65 29.92 19.87 -17.48
CA PRO A 65 29.68 21.06 -16.67
C PRO A 65 29.31 22.22 -17.61
N GLN A 66 28.03 22.57 -17.67
CA GLN A 66 27.65 23.82 -18.28
C GLN A 66 28.32 24.90 -17.45
N GLN A 67 29.02 25.80 -18.13
CA GLN A 67 29.98 26.78 -17.65
C GLN A 67 29.45 27.80 -16.62
N ALA A 68 28.32 27.53 -15.95
CA ALA A 68 27.77 28.28 -14.83
C ALA A 68 28.30 27.80 -13.45
N ASP A 69 29.11 26.74 -13.41
CA ASP A 69 29.61 26.11 -12.17
C ASP A 69 30.96 26.65 -11.65
N LEU A 70 31.50 27.72 -12.25
CA LEU A 70 32.57 28.47 -11.62
C LEU A 70 31.95 29.54 -10.72
N PRO A 71 32.24 29.55 -9.40
CA PRO A 71 31.96 30.75 -8.63
C PRO A 71 32.64 31.94 -9.33
N PRO A 72 32.08 33.16 -9.30
CA PRO A 72 32.85 34.32 -9.71
C PRO A 72 34.18 34.29 -8.96
N PRO A 73 35.33 34.49 -9.63
CA PRO A 73 36.66 34.29 -9.02
C PRO A 73 36.90 35.14 -7.74
N ASN A 74 36.03 36.11 -7.48
CA ASN A 74 36.09 37.00 -6.32
C ASN A 74 35.52 36.41 -5.02
N SER A 75 34.80 35.28 -5.03
CA SER A 75 34.21 34.74 -3.79
C SER A 75 35.16 33.82 -3.03
N VAL A 76 36.11 33.15 -3.68
CA VAL A 76 37.03 32.22 -2.99
C VAL A 76 38.02 32.95 -2.08
N GLU A 77 38.40 34.19 -2.43
CA GLU A 77 39.25 35.05 -1.60
C GLU A 77 38.49 35.68 -0.43
N CYS A 78 37.17 35.92 -0.57
CA CYS A 78 36.33 36.40 0.54
C CYS A 78 36.03 35.31 1.59
N LEU A 79 36.07 34.02 1.20
CA LEU A 79 35.82 32.87 2.09
C LEU A 79 36.95 32.59 3.08
N LEU A 80 38.14 33.16 2.88
CA LEU A 80 39.32 32.96 3.72
C LEU A 80 39.54 34.09 4.73
N ASN A 81 38.70 35.14 4.71
CA ASN A 81 38.77 36.24 5.67
C ASN A 81 37.83 35.99 6.85
N GLU A 82 38.41 35.89 8.06
CA GLU A 82 37.79 35.53 9.35
C GLU A 82 36.69 36.50 9.87
N GLN A 83 36.04 37.32 9.03
CA GLN A 83 35.15 38.38 9.49
C GLN A 83 33.74 38.44 8.86
N GLN A 84 33.33 37.47 8.04
CA GLN A 84 31.94 37.40 7.56
C GLN A 84 31.41 35.96 7.48
N ASP A 85 31.20 35.32 8.64
CA ASP A 85 30.52 34.02 8.71
C ASP A 85 29.11 34.10 8.08
N ASP A 86 28.40 35.22 8.23
CA ASP A 86 27.05 35.39 7.70
C ASP A 86 26.99 35.38 6.16
N SER A 87 28.00 35.90 5.45
CA SER A 87 27.99 35.94 3.98
C SER A 87 28.28 34.56 3.36
N PHE A 88 29.13 33.77 4.00
CA PHE A 88 29.33 32.38 3.63
C PHE A 88 28.06 31.56 3.90
N MET A 89 27.39 31.81 5.02
CA MET A 89 26.15 31.12 5.39
C MET A 89 25.03 31.40 4.40
N GLU A 90 24.82 32.66 4.04
CA GLU A 90 23.82 33.05 3.05
C GLU A 90 24.16 32.45 1.68
N TYR A 91 25.43 32.44 1.27
CA TYR A 91 25.86 31.80 0.04
C TYR A 91 25.65 30.29 0.04
N LEU A 92 25.94 29.62 1.15
CA LEU A 92 25.73 28.19 1.31
C LEU A 92 24.24 27.85 1.23
N GLU A 93 23.39 28.62 1.88
CA GLU A 93 21.93 28.44 1.88
C GLU A 93 21.33 28.70 0.49
N GLN A 94 21.76 29.76 -0.20
CA GLN A 94 21.36 30.02 -1.59
C GLN A 94 21.80 28.90 -2.55
N THR A 95 23.02 28.40 -2.39
CA THR A 95 23.54 27.30 -3.21
C THR A 95 22.78 26.01 -2.93
N TYR A 96 22.48 25.73 -1.67
CA TYR A 96 21.69 24.58 -1.23
C TYR A 96 20.30 24.60 -1.88
N HIS A 97 19.53 25.68 -1.71
CA HIS A 97 18.20 25.79 -2.29
C HIS A 97 18.22 25.73 -3.81
N THR A 98 19.15 26.44 -4.47
CA THR A 98 19.22 26.45 -5.94
C THR A 98 19.49 25.05 -6.49
N ARG A 99 20.42 24.31 -5.88
CA ARG A 99 20.79 22.96 -6.36
C ARG A 99 19.71 21.94 -6.05
N ASN A 100 19.10 21.97 -4.87
CA ASN A 100 18.06 21.01 -4.51
C ASN A 100 16.76 21.26 -5.29
N CYS A 101 16.35 22.52 -5.48
CA CYS A 101 15.27 22.87 -6.40
C CYS A 101 15.56 22.40 -7.82
N HIS A 102 16.81 22.52 -8.28
CA HIS A 102 17.20 22.01 -9.59
C HIS A 102 17.08 20.47 -9.66
N VAL A 103 17.53 19.74 -8.65
CA VAL A 103 17.35 18.27 -8.57
C VAL A 103 15.87 17.88 -8.61
N LEU A 104 15.03 18.53 -7.81
CA LEU A 104 13.59 18.23 -7.78
C LEU A 104 12.91 18.55 -9.11
N SER A 105 13.28 19.65 -9.77
CA SER A 105 12.76 19.98 -11.11
C SER A 105 13.22 18.99 -12.17
N VAL A 106 14.48 18.53 -12.15
CA VAL A 106 14.99 17.48 -13.05
C VAL A 106 14.24 16.17 -12.80
N LEU A 107 14.04 15.79 -11.54
CA LEU A 107 13.32 14.58 -11.15
C LEU A 107 11.84 14.60 -11.61
N ASN A 108 11.17 15.74 -11.50
CA ASN A 108 9.79 15.89 -11.96
C ASN A 108 9.66 16.02 -13.48
N THR A 109 10.59 16.69 -14.16
CA THR A 109 10.51 16.93 -15.61
C THR A 109 11.06 15.79 -16.45
N GLN A 110 12.27 15.33 -16.15
CA GLN A 110 12.95 14.29 -16.94
C GLN A 110 12.50 12.89 -16.55
N PHE A 111 12.30 12.66 -15.25
CA PHE A 111 11.97 11.33 -14.72
C PHE A 111 10.51 11.19 -14.30
N LYS A 112 9.67 12.21 -14.53
CA LYS A 112 8.21 12.15 -14.31
C LYS A 112 7.84 11.55 -12.95
N PHE A 113 8.58 11.91 -11.90
CA PHE A 113 8.46 11.26 -10.59
C PHE A 113 7.04 11.25 -10.02
N LYS A 114 6.29 12.37 -10.16
CA LYS A 114 4.89 12.44 -9.72
C LYS A 114 4.00 11.42 -10.44
N GLU A 115 4.24 11.19 -11.72
CA GLU A 115 3.49 10.20 -12.52
C GLU A 115 3.83 8.77 -12.07
N HIS A 116 5.09 8.49 -11.73
CA HIS A 116 5.48 7.22 -11.12
C HIS A 116 4.78 7.00 -9.76
N LEU A 117 4.77 8.01 -8.89
CA LEU A 117 4.09 7.94 -7.60
C LEU A 117 2.59 7.66 -7.79
N GLN A 118 1.95 8.35 -8.73
CA GLN A 118 0.55 8.12 -9.09
C GLN A 118 0.32 6.71 -9.66
N ALA A 119 1.22 6.19 -10.50
CA ALA A 119 1.14 4.84 -11.02
C ALA A 119 1.24 3.78 -9.91
N LEU A 120 2.14 3.96 -8.93
CA LEU A 120 2.22 3.09 -7.76
C LEU A 120 0.88 3.08 -6.99
N ARG A 121 0.27 4.24 -6.77
CA ARG A 121 -1.06 4.32 -6.14
C ARG A 121 -2.15 3.63 -6.98
N GLN A 122 -2.18 3.88 -8.28
CA GLN A 122 -3.21 3.37 -9.17
C GLN A 122 -3.17 1.84 -9.29
N PHE A 123 -1.98 1.25 -9.44
CA PHE A 123 -1.80 -0.18 -9.69
C PHE A 123 -1.51 -1.01 -8.43
N LEU A 124 -0.55 -0.60 -7.59
CA LEU A 124 -0.15 -1.39 -6.41
C LEU A 124 -1.08 -1.17 -5.21
N LEU A 125 -1.65 0.02 -5.05
CA LEU A 125 -2.65 0.30 -4.01
C LEU A 125 -4.09 0.11 -4.52
N LEU A 126 -4.26 -0.50 -5.69
CA LEU A 126 -5.57 -0.82 -6.29
C LEU A 126 -6.50 0.41 -6.43
N GLY A 127 -5.95 1.60 -6.67
CA GLY A 127 -6.73 2.83 -6.83
C GLY A 127 -7.61 2.82 -8.09
N GLN A 128 -7.17 2.17 -9.16
CA GLN A 128 -7.98 1.99 -10.38
C GLN A 128 -8.88 0.75 -10.27
N GLY A 129 -10.08 0.96 -9.72
CA GLY A 129 -11.04 -0.12 -9.50
C GLY A 129 -11.54 -0.81 -10.78
N ASP A 130 -11.64 -0.09 -11.90
CA ASP A 130 -12.07 -0.64 -13.20
C ASP A 130 -11.05 -1.62 -13.77
N PHE A 131 -9.77 -1.23 -13.79
CA PHE A 131 -8.66 -2.07 -14.18
C PHE A 131 -8.60 -3.35 -13.34
N VAL A 132 -8.62 -3.22 -12.01
CA VAL A 132 -8.54 -4.36 -11.08
C VAL A 132 -9.73 -5.30 -11.26
N ARG A 133 -10.95 -4.75 -11.38
CA ARG A 133 -12.17 -5.54 -11.56
C ARG A 133 -12.12 -6.38 -12.83
N HIS A 134 -11.68 -5.78 -13.94
CA HIS A 134 -11.58 -6.48 -15.21
C HIS A 134 -10.42 -7.48 -15.24
N LEU A 135 -9.27 -7.12 -14.67
CA LEU A 135 -8.13 -8.03 -14.50
C LEU A 135 -8.54 -9.29 -13.72
N MET A 136 -9.33 -9.13 -12.65
CA MET A 136 -9.85 -10.27 -11.88
C MET A 136 -10.78 -11.16 -12.71
N ASP A 137 -11.64 -10.59 -13.56
CA ASP A 137 -12.55 -11.37 -14.41
C ASP A 137 -11.80 -12.19 -15.47
N VAL A 138 -10.73 -11.66 -16.05
CA VAL A 138 -9.89 -12.38 -17.02
C VAL A 138 -9.07 -13.46 -16.32
N LEU A 139 -8.52 -13.15 -15.14
CA LEU A 139 -7.66 -14.04 -14.38
C LEU A 139 -8.42 -15.14 -13.63
N ASP A 140 -9.72 -15.01 -13.36
CA ASP A 140 -10.51 -15.93 -12.54
C ASP A 140 -10.34 -17.40 -12.94
N LYS A 141 -10.36 -17.69 -14.25
CA LYS A 141 -10.21 -19.05 -14.80
C LYS A 141 -8.81 -19.63 -14.61
N GLN A 142 -7.79 -18.78 -14.62
CA GLN A 142 -6.38 -19.18 -14.49
C GLN A 142 -5.99 -19.32 -13.02
N LEU A 143 -6.39 -18.37 -12.18
CA LEU A 143 -6.03 -18.33 -10.76
C LEU A 143 -6.81 -19.35 -9.91
N SER A 144 -7.97 -19.82 -10.39
CA SER A 144 -8.71 -20.91 -9.75
C SER A 144 -8.03 -22.28 -9.90
N GLN A 145 -7.00 -22.41 -10.75
CA GLN A 145 -6.19 -23.62 -10.90
C GLN A 145 -5.11 -23.69 -9.81
N PRO A 146 -4.58 -24.90 -9.50
CA PRO A 146 -3.47 -25.02 -8.57
C PRO A 146 -2.25 -24.24 -9.07
N ALA A 147 -1.50 -23.64 -8.15
CA ALA A 147 -0.40 -22.72 -8.48
C ALA A 147 0.69 -23.35 -9.39
N GLN A 148 0.85 -24.68 -9.38
CA GLN A 148 1.81 -25.40 -10.21
C GLN A 148 1.53 -25.33 -11.72
N LEU A 149 0.27 -25.09 -12.11
CA LEU A 149 -0.13 -25.03 -13.52
C LEU A 149 -0.09 -23.60 -14.08
N LEU A 150 0.18 -22.61 -13.24
CA LEU A 150 0.25 -21.22 -13.67
C LEU A 150 1.43 -20.98 -14.59
N ARG A 151 1.17 -20.29 -15.70
CA ARG A 151 2.20 -19.90 -16.65
C ARG A 151 2.30 -18.39 -16.72
N GLU A 152 3.49 -17.85 -16.48
CA GLU A 152 3.74 -16.40 -16.49
C GLU A 152 3.30 -15.71 -17.79
N HIS A 153 3.48 -16.35 -18.95
CA HIS A 153 3.10 -15.75 -20.23
C HIS A 153 1.59 -15.54 -20.37
N LEU A 154 0.76 -16.42 -19.81
CA LEU A 154 -0.69 -16.27 -19.85
C LEU A 154 -1.14 -15.12 -18.93
N LEU A 155 -0.47 -14.99 -17.78
CA LEU A 155 -0.73 -13.90 -16.85
C LEU A 155 -0.31 -12.56 -17.46
N LYS A 156 0.85 -12.49 -18.13
CA LYS A 156 1.30 -11.29 -18.85
C LYS A 156 0.33 -10.91 -19.97
N ALA A 157 -0.13 -11.89 -20.76
CA ALA A 157 -1.13 -11.64 -21.80
C ALA A 157 -2.46 -11.13 -21.23
N ALA A 158 -2.91 -11.68 -20.09
CA ALA A 158 -4.11 -11.21 -19.40
C ALA A 158 -3.95 -9.79 -18.82
N LEU A 159 -2.75 -9.45 -18.34
CA LEU A 159 -2.42 -8.10 -17.90
C LEU A 159 -2.47 -7.12 -19.06
N ASP A 160 -1.84 -7.46 -20.19
CA ASP A 160 -1.85 -6.62 -21.40
C ASP A 160 -3.28 -6.43 -21.94
N GLU A 161 -4.09 -7.49 -21.95
CA GLU A 161 -5.51 -7.42 -22.30
C GLU A 161 -6.25 -6.45 -21.36
N ALA A 162 -6.04 -6.59 -20.05
CA ALA A 162 -6.72 -5.75 -19.07
C ALA A 162 -6.32 -4.27 -19.14
N VAL A 163 -5.06 -3.98 -19.46
CA VAL A 163 -4.59 -2.60 -19.68
C VAL A 163 -5.24 -1.99 -20.93
N GLN A 164 -5.38 -2.77 -22.02
CA GLN A 164 -5.95 -2.28 -23.28
C GLN A 164 -7.45 -2.03 -23.22
N THR A 165 -8.20 -2.82 -22.45
CA THR A 165 -9.66 -2.70 -22.38
C THR A 165 -10.15 -1.64 -21.39
N THR A 166 -9.31 -1.24 -20.44
CA THR A 166 -9.68 -0.32 -19.35
C THR A 166 -9.10 1.08 -19.56
N ASN A 167 -9.47 2.02 -18.68
CA ASN A 167 -8.92 3.38 -18.73
C ASN A 167 -7.42 3.45 -18.41
N ALA A 168 -6.81 2.34 -18.00
CA ALA A 168 -5.36 2.22 -17.82
C ALA A 168 -4.60 2.49 -19.14
N GLN A 169 -5.24 2.37 -20.31
CA GLN A 169 -4.65 2.73 -21.61
C GLN A 169 -4.19 4.21 -21.71
N PHE A 170 -4.76 5.10 -20.90
CA PHE A 170 -4.40 6.52 -20.90
C PHE A 170 -3.17 6.83 -20.03
N VAL A 171 -2.68 5.84 -19.28
CA VAL A 171 -1.42 5.97 -18.53
C VAL A 171 -0.24 5.85 -19.50
N ASP A 172 0.82 6.59 -19.21
CA ASP A 172 2.02 6.60 -20.04
C ASP A 172 2.58 5.19 -20.30
N PRO A 173 2.95 4.88 -21.56
CA PRO A 173 3.37 3.54 -21.95
C PRO A 173 4.66 3.09 -21.25
N ASP A 174 5.49 4.03 -20.82
CA ASP A 174 6.71 3.71 -20.07
C ASP A 174 6.43 3.29 -18.63
N MET A 175 5.28 3.66 -18.06
CA MET A 175 4.83 3.15 -16.76
C MET A 175 4.27 1.74 -16.89
N LEU A 176 3.51 1.50 -17.96
CA LEU A 176 2.89 0.20 -18.24
C LEU A 176 3.95 -0.88 -18.50
N LYS A 177 5.03 -0.55 -19.24
CA LYS A 177 6.16 -1.47 -19.47
C LYS A 177 6.88 -1.90 -18.18
N ARG A 178 6.81 -1.07 -17.13
CA ARG A 178 7.43 -1.33 -15.83
C ARG A 178 6.56 -2.20 -14.91
N LEU A 179 5.29 -2.39 -15.26
CA LEU A 179 4.40 -3.27 -14.52
C LEU A 179 4.71 -4.72 -14.90
N GLU A 180 5.22 -5.48 -13.94
CA GLU A 180 5.55 -6.88 -14.10
C GLU A 180 4.71 -7.73 -13.14
N ILE A 181 4.51 -9.00 -13.50
CA ILE A 181 3.85 -9.98 -12.64
C ILE A 181 4.93 -10.77 -11.94
N LYS A 182 4.85 -10.83 -10.61
CA LYS A 182 5.73 -11.62 -9.77
C LYS A 182 4.93 -12.74 -9.12
N LEU A 183 5.38 -13.98 -9.32
CA LEU A 183 4.84 -15.14 -8.61
C LEU A 183 5.62 -15.31 -7.30
N LEU A 184 4.89 -15.47 -6.19
CA LEU A 184 5.48 -15.80 -4.89
C LEU A 184 5.87 -17.28 -4.81
N ASP A 185 6.64 -17.64 -3.78
CA ASP A 185 7.03 -19.04 -3.54
C ASP A 185 5.78 -19.92 -3.32
N ILE A 186 5.70 -21.02 -4.07
CA ILE A 186 4.53 -21.90 -4.11
C ILE A 186 4.60 -22.89 -2.95
N ASN A 187 3.62 -22.88 -2.04
CA ASN A 187 3.44 -23.96 -1.06
C ASN A 187 2.47 -25.01 -1.61
N PRO A 188 2.62 -26.30 -1.21
CA PRO A 188 1.71 -27.36 -1.63
C PRO A 188 0.31 -27.12 -1.03
N GLY A 189 -0.66 -26.78 -1.87
CA GLY A 189 -2.04 -26.45 -1.48
C GLY A 189 -2.47 -25.04 -1.87
N ASP A 190 -1.52 -24.19 -2.27
CA ASP A 190 -1.82 -22.82 -2.67
C ASP A 190 -2.57 -22.77 -4.01
N THR A 191 -3.60 -21.95 -4.04
CA THR A 191 -4.30 -21.59 -5.27
C THR A 191 -3.54 -20.49 -5.99
N GLY A 192 -3.81 -20.30 -7.29
CA GLY A 192 -3.15 -19.23 -8.03
C GLY A 192 -3.40 -17.82 -7.46
N TRP A 193 -4.52 -17.63 -6.76
CA TRP A 193 -4.87 -16.38 -6.08
C TRP A 193 -3.90 -15.97 -4.97
N ASP A 194 -3.25 -16.94 -4.31
CA ASP A 194 -2.30 -16.67 -3.23
C ASP A 194 -0.89 -16.36 -3.72
N VAL A 195 -0.55 -16.86 -4.91
CA VAL A 195 0.78 -16.78 -5.52
C VAL A 195 0.92 -15.54 -6.42
N PHE A 196 -0.19 -15.08 -7.00
CA PHE A 196 -0.20 -13.93 -7.89
C PHE A 196 0.10 -12.62 -7.17
N SER A 197 1.11 -11.89 -7.64
CA SER A 197 1.36 -10.51 -7.23
C SER A 197 1.72 -9.60 -8.41
N LEU A 198 1.30 -8.34 -8.35
CA LEU A 198 1.79 -7.29 -9.23
C LEU A 198 3.02 -6.64 -8.63
N PHE A 199 4.01 -6.35 -9.47
CA PHE A 199 5.26 -5.73 -9.09
C PHE A 199 5.56 -4.56 -10.04
N TYR A 200 6.06 -3.46 -9.48
CA TYR A 200 6.46 -2.29 -10.27
C TYR A 200 7.98 -2.22 -10.32
N ARG A 201 8.54 -2.43 -11.51
CA ARG A 201 9.97 -2.38 -11.73
C ARG A 201 10.45 -0.93 -11.79
N VAL A 202 11.27 -0.54 -10.82
CA VAL A 202 11.92 0.77 -10.81
C VAL A 202 13.35 0.61 -11.33
N ASP A 203 13.58 1.04 -12.56
CA ASP A 203 14.93 1.19 -13.10
C ASP A 203 15.35 2.69 -13.10
N GLY A 204 16.66 2.92 -12.96
CA GLY A 204 17.29 4.24 -13.12
C GLY A 204 17.33 5.08 -11.84
N PRO A 205 17.43 6.42 -11.94
CA PRO A 205 17.66 7.31 -10.80
C PRO A 205 16.48 7.39 -9.83
N ILE A 206 15.31 6.91 -10.23
CA ILE A 206 14.11 6.83 -9.39
C ILE A 206 14.27 5.74 -8.32
N GLY A 207 15.12 4.73 -8.56
CA GLY A 207 15.44 3.69 -7.58
C GLY A 207 16.10 4.22 -6.30
N MET A 208 16.65 5.44 -6.34
CA MET A 208 17.19 6.08 -5.13
C MET A 208 16.10 6.52 -4.16
N VAL A 209 14.90 6.86 -4.66
CA VAL A 209 13.74 7.16 -3.82
C VAL A 209 12.98 5.87 -3.52
N PHE A 210 12.71 5.07 -4.55
CA PHE A 210 12.06 3.78 -4.39
C PHE A 210 13.07 2.68 -4.12
N THR A 211 13.52 2.60 -2.88
CA THR A 211 14.45 1.55 -2.47
C THR A 211 13.83 0.16 -2.64
N PRO A 212 14.65 -0.89 -2.80
CA PRO A 212 14.16 -2.28 -2.80
C PRO A 212 13.36 -2.63 -1.54
N TYR A 213 13.68 -1.99 -0.41
CA TYR A 213 12.94 -2.11 0.83
C TYR A 213 11.52 -1.54 0.69
N CYS A 214 11.35 -0.31 0.18
CA CYS A 214 10.04 0.28 -0.07
C CYS A 214 9.18 -0.59 -1.01
N MET A 215 9.80 -1.17 -2.04
CA MET A 215 9.09 -2.08 -2.96
C MET A 215 8.62 -3.37 -2.29
N SER A 216 9.39 -3.89 -1.33
CA SER A 216 8.94 -5.04 -0.52
C SER A 216 7.72 -4.69 0.36
N LEU A 217 7.64 -3.45 0.87
CA LEU A 217 6.48 -2.97 1.62
C LEU A 217 5.25 -2.82 0.71
N TYR A 218 5.41 -2.24 -0.48
CA TYR A 218 4.32 -2.19 -1.47
C TYR A 218 3.82 -3.57 -1.87
N LEU A 219 4.71 -4.55 -2.05
CA LEU A 219 4.32 -5.92 -2.36
C LEU A 219 3.50 -6.55 -1.21
N ARG A 220 3.86 -6.27 0.05
CA ARG A 220 3.10 -6.72 1.22
C ARG A 220 1.71 -6.05 1.28
N LEU A 221 1.63 -4.75 1.02
CA LEU A 221 0.36 -4.01 0.92
C LEU A 221 -0.52 -4.59 -0.17
N PHE A 222 0.03 -4.72 -1.38
CA PHE A 222 -0.68 -5.27 -2.53
C PHE A 222 -1.26 -6.63 -2.20
N ASN A 223 -0.47 -7.55 -1.64
CA ASN A 223 -0.94 -8.89 -1.30
C ASN A 223 -2.05 -8.92 -0.25
N HIS A 224 -2.02 -7.99 0.71
CA HIS A 224 -3.09 -7.86 1.69
C HIS A 224 -4.36 -7.33 1.04
N MET A 225 -4.26 -6.24 0.28
CA MET A 225 -5.40 -5.62 -0.40
C MET A 225 -6.01 -6.53 -1.48
N TRP A 226 -5.16 -7.23 -2.24
CA TRP A 226 -5.56 -8.18 -3.26
C TRP A 226 -6.39 -9.31 -2.68
N ARG A 227 -6.00 -9.86 -1.51
CA ARG A 227 -6.80 -10.86 -0.80
C ARG A 227 -8.16 -10.33 -0.37
N THR A 228 -8.21 -9.12 0.20
CA THR A 228 -9.49 -8.47 0.57
C THR A 228 -10.38 -8.27 -0.65
N LYS A 229 -9.80 -7.84 -1.78
CA LYS A 229 -10.51 -7.67 -3.05
C LYS A 229 -10.99 -8.98 -3.66
N HIS A 230 -10.19 -10.03 -3.59
CA HIS A 230 -10.58 -11.37 -4.01
C HIS A 230 -11.81 -11.86 -3.22
N MET A 231 -11.85 -11.66 -1.91
CA MET A 231 -13.01 -12.04 -1.10
C MET A 231 -14.28 -11.25 -1.44
N GLU A 232 -14.15 -9.95 -1.72
CA GLU A 232 -15.27 -9.12 -2.20
C GLU A 232 -15.81 -9.65 -3.54
N TYR A 233 -14.92 -10.00 -4.46
CA TYR A 233 -15.27 -10.56 -5.76
C TYR A 233 -16.01 -11.89 -5.62
N VAL A 234 -15.49 -12.79 -4.77
CA VAL A 234 -16.11 -14.08 -4.48
C VAL A 234 -17.50 -13.92 -3.87
N ALA A 235 -17.67 -13.02 -2.90
CA ALA A 235 -18.96 -12.72 -2.29
C ALA A 235 -19.96 -12.16 -3.31
N THR A 236 -19.51 -11.26 -4.18
CA THR A 236 -20.33 -10.69 -5.26
C THR A 236 -20.78 -11.75 -6.26
N ALA A 237 -19.86 -12.64 -6.65
CA ALA A 237 -20.17 -13.76 -7.54
C ALA A 237 -21.19 -14.73 -6.90
N ALA A 238 -21.02 -15.04 -5.61
CA ALA A 238 -21.97 -15.87 -4.86
C ALA A 238 -23.38 -15.24 -4.86
N TRP A 239 -23.48 -13.92 -4.69
CA TRP A 239 -24.75 -13.19 -4.68
C TRP A 239 -25.46 -13.19 -6.02
N MET A 240 -24.71 -13.00 -7.10
CA MET A 240 -25.24 -13.12 -8.46
C MET A 240 -25.83 -14.53 -8.68
N GLN A 241 -25.11 -15.58 -8.28
CA GLN A 241 -25.58 -16.95 -8.39
C GLN A 241 -26.83 -17.21 -7.55
N GLN A 242 -26.89 -16.76 -6.31
CA GLN A 242 -28.09 -16.93 -5.47
C GLN A 242 -29.30 -16.21 -6.07
N THR A 243 -29.11 -14.99 -6.57
CA THR A 243 -30.20 -14.18 -7.17
C THR A 243 -30.78 -14.85 -8.41
N ILE A 244 -29.94 -15.44 -9.27
CA ILE A 244 -30.40 -16.23 -10.42
C ILE A 244 -31.14 -17.48 -9.96
N ASN A 245 -30.58 -18.21 -8.99
CA ASN A 245 -31.18 -19.44 -8.47
C ASN A 245 -32.55 -19.21 -7.84
N LEU A 246 -32.74 -18.13 -7.08
CA LEU A 246 -34.04 -17.74 -6.55
C LEU A 246 -35.07 -17.51 -7.66
N LYS A 247 -34.72 -16.73 -8.68
CA LYS A 247 -35.64 -16.40 -9.77
C LYS A 247 -36.09 -17.64 -10.56
N VAL A 248 -35.18 -18.59 -10.76
CA VAL A 248 -35.46 -19.81 -11.53
C VAL A 248 -36.22 -20.87 -10.71
N LYS A 249 -35.98 -20.94 -9.39
CA LYS A 249 -36.41 -22.08 -8.55
C LYS A 249 -37.48 -21.74 -7.48
N ASN A 250 -37.90 -20.49 -7.34
CA ASN A 250 -38.93 -20.08 -6.38
C ASN A 250 -40.36 -20.55 -6.72
N CYS A 251 -40.63 -21.03 -7.93
CA CYS A 251 -42.00 -21.36 -8.34
C CYS A 251 -42.52 -22.74 -7.88
N GLN A 252 -41.71 -23.64 -7.30
CA GLN A 252 -42.11 -25.04 -7.10
C GLN A 252 -41.63 -25.73 -5.81
N ARG A 253 -41.16 -25.01 -4.78
CA ARG A 253 -40.41 -25.64 -3.66
C ARG A 253 -41.09 -25.61 -2.28
N PRO A 254 -40.87 -26.65 -1.44
CA PRO A 254 -41.44 -26.76 -0.09
C PRO A 254 -40.90 -25.72 0.89
N THR A 255 -41.71 -25.35 1.88
CA THR A 255 -41.51 -24.22 2.81
C THR A 255 -40.22 -24.31 3.65
N GLU A 256 -39.80 -25.50 4.09
CA GLU A 256 -38.58 -25.67 4.90
C GLU A 256 -37.28 -25.31 4.14
N SER A 257 -37.26 -25.59 2.84
CA SER A 257 -36.14 -25.25 1.96
C SER A 257 -36.04 -23.73 1.72
N GLN A 258 -37.17 -23.02 1.78
CA GLN A 258 -37.22 -21.56 1.63
C GLN A 258 -36.64 -20.83 2.84
N CYS A 259 -36.90 -21.34 4.06
CA CYS A 259 -36.32 -20.78 5.29
C CYS A 259 -34.79 -20.86 5.29
N THR A 260 -34.23 -22.00 4.87
CA THR A 260 -32.76 -22.17 4.81
C THR A 260 -32.15 -21.26 3.73
N LEU A 261 -32.81 -21.13 2.58
CA LEU A 261 -32.38 -20.20 1.53
C LEU A 261 -32.44 -18.75 2.02
N HIS A 262 -33.52 -18.35 2.69
CA HIS A 262 -33.64 -17.02 3.26
C HIS A 262 -32.52 -16.71 4.27
N GLN A 263 -32.16 -17.67 5.13
CA GLN A 263 -31.01 -17.53 6.03
C GLN A 263 -29.69 -17.36 5.26
N CYS A 264 -29.48 -18.11 4.18
CA CYS A 264 -28.32 -17.94 3.30
C CYS A 264 -28.27 -16.54 2.67
N HIS A 265 -29.43 -15.99 2.30
CA HIS A 265 -29.51 -14.64 1.72
C HIS A 265 -29.16 -13.55 2.74
N ILE A 266 -29.70 -13.66 3.96
CA ILE A 266 -29.38 -12.72 5.04
C ILE A 266 -27.87 -12.77 5.32
N LEU A 267 -27.31 -13.97 5.48
CA LEU A 267 -25.89 -14.12 5.75
C LEU A 267 -25.04 -13.57 4.59
N LEU A 268 -25.42 -13.82 3.34
CA LEU A 268 -24.67 -13.27 2.22
C LEU A 268 -24.73 -11.74 2.15
N SER A 269 -25.89 -11.14 2.44
CA SER A 269 -26.00 -9.68 2.57
C SER A 269 -25.14 -9.13 3.70
N GLU A 270 -25.07 -9.84 4.83
CA GLU A 270 -24.20 -9.54 5.96
C GLU A 270 -22.71 -9.59 5.56
N MET A 271 -22.30 -10.64 4.86
CA MET A 271 -20.93 -10.81 4.35
C MET A 271 -20.55 -9.71 3.35
N ILE A 272 -21.44 -9.36 2.41
CA ILE A 272 -21.18 -8.29 1.43
C ILE A 272 -21.03 -6.95 2.14
N HIS A 273 -21.93 -6.66 3.09
CA HIS A 273 -21.84 -5.44 3.88
C HIS A 273 -20.50 -5.38 4.63
N PHE A 274 -20.11 -6.47 5.30
CA PHE A 274 -18.83 -6.58 5.98
C PHE A 274 -17.65 -6.30 5.04
N MET A 275 -17.58 -6.98 3.90
CA MET A 275 -16.49 -6.82 2.93
C MET A 275 -16.42 -5.40 2.37
N GLN A 276 -17.56 -4.79 2.06
CA GLN A 276 -17.65 -3.41 1.57
C GLN A 276 -17.17 -2.40 2.62
N GLN A 277 -17.50 -2.60 3.90
CA GLN A 277 -17.04 -1.71 4.97
C GLN A 277 -15.53 -1.85 5.22
N VAL A 278 -14.99 -3.07 5.22
CA VAL A 278 -13.54 -3.29 5.36
C VAL A 278 -12.79 -2.65 4.20
N GLN A 279 -13.28 -2.81 2.98
CA GLN A 279 -12.68 -2.16 1.82
C GLN A 279 -12.78 -0.63 1.91
N TYR A 280 -13.92 -0.08 2.36
CA TYR A 280 -14.08 1.35 2.53
C TYR A 280 -13.08 1.91 3.56
N TYR A 281 -12.89 1.21 4.68
CA TYR A 281 -11.84 1.55 5.65
C TYR A 281 -10.45 1.61 5.00
N MET A 282 -10.07 0.55 4.27
CA MET A 282 -8.76 0.48 3.63
C MET A 282 -8.53 1.57 2.59
N VAL A 283 -9.51 1.81 1.71
CA VAL A 283 -9.35 2.81 0.65
C VAL A 283 -9.42 4.22 1.23
N PHE A 284 -10.49 4.54 1.96
CA PHE A 284 -10.78 5.92 2.35
C PHE A 284 -10.01 6.37 3.59
N GLU A 285 -9.98 5.58 4.66
CA GLU A 285 -9.35 6.02 5.92
C GLU A 285 -7.85 5.78 5.95
N VAL A 286 -7.39 4.69 5.32
CA VAL A 286 -5.98 4.35 5.32
C VAL A 286 -5.27 5.02 4.15
N ILE A 287 -5.68 4.73 2.90
CA ILE A 287 -4.93 5.14 1.71
C ILE A 287 -5.15 6.61 1.36
N GLU A 288 -6.39 7.08 1.22
CA GLU A 288 -6.66 8.47 0.79
C GLU A 288 -6.13 9.49 1.81
N CYS A 289 -6.31 9.25 3.12
CA CYS A 289 -5.80 10.13 4.15
C CYS A 289 -4.26 10.22 4.15
N ALA A 290 -3.57 9.07 4.07
CA ALA A 290 -2.11 9.04 4.03
C ALA A 290 -1.58 9.64 2.72
N TRP A 291 -2.28 9.46 1.60
CA TRP A 291 -1.88 10.02 0.32
C TRP A 291 -1.98 11.54 0.31
N ALA A 292 -3.07 12.12 0.83
CA ALA A 292 -3.23 13.57 0.90
C ALA A 292 -2.12 14.22 1.75
N GLU A 293 -1.70 13.56 2.83
CA GLU A 293 -0.56 13.97 3.64
C GLU A 293 0.76 13.90 2.86
N LEU A 294 1.01 12.80 2.15
CA LEU A 294 2.19 12.64 1.30
C LEU A 294 2.25 13.72 0.21
N GLU A 295 1.15 13.96 -0.50
CA GLU A 295 1.08 14.94 -1.58
C GLU A 295 1.39 16.34 -1.07
N SER A 296 0.82 16.74 0.07
CA SER A 296 1.12 18.01 0.71
C SER A 296 2.59 18.13 1.13
N ARG A 297 3.17 17.08 1.71
CA ARG A 297 4.58 17.06 2.12
C ARG A 297 5.53 17.11 0.92
N VAL A 298 5.22 16.40 -0.16
CA VAL A 298 6.03 16.38 -1.40
C VAL A 298 5.98 17.74 -2.11
N GLU A 299 4.86 18.46 -2.07
CA GLU A 299 4.77 19.82 -2.62
C GLU A 299 5.53 20.86 -1.79
N GLN A 300 5.62 20.67 -0.47
CA GLN A 300 6.36 21.55 0.43
C GLN A 300 7.87 21.22 0.52
N ALA A 301 8.28 20.05 0.05
CA ALA A 301 9.65 19.57 0.18
C ALA A 301 10.63 20.44 -0.62
N GLN A 302 11.70 20.85 0.05
CA GLN A 302 12.80 21.61 -0.57
C GLN A 302 13.95 20.71 -1.00
N ASP A 303 14.04 19.51 -0.40
CA ASP A 303 15.15 18.58 -0.59
C ASP A 303 14.64 17.18 -0.96
N LEU A 304 15.47 16.44 -1.68
CA LEU A 304 15.18 15.04 -2.02
C LEU A 304 15.11 14.16 -0.75
N ASP A 305 15.91 14.45 0.27
CA ASP A 305 15.86 13.74 1.55
C ASP A 305 14.49 13.90 2.24
N GLN A 306 13.90 15.09 2.18
CA GLN A 306 12.57 15.34 2.73
C GLN A 306 11.49 14.54 1.98
N VAL A 307 11.63 14.38 0.65
CA VAL A 307 10.74 13.54 -0.17
C VAL A 307 10.87 12.06 0.21
N ILE A 308 12.10 11.57 0.41
CA ILE A 308 12.35 10.18 0.83
C ILE A 308 11.75 9.93 2.22
N HIS A 309 12.00 10.82 3.19
CA HIS A 309 11.42 10.70 4.53
C HIS A 309 9.89 10.77 4.53
N ALA A 310 9.30 11.67 3.74
CA ALA A 310 7.85 11.74 3.59
C ALA A 310 7.27 10.45 3.00
N HIS A 311 7.97 9.82 2.07
CA HIS A 311 7.58 8.54 1.47
C HIS A 311 7.70 7.36 2.45
N ASP A 312 8.78 7.30 3.23
CA ASP A 312 8.98 6.29 4.26
C ASP A 312 7.93 6.42 5.37
N ASP A 313 7.64 7.65 5.83
CA ASP A 313 6.57 7.94 6.78
C ASP A 313 5.20 7.51 6.25
N PHE A 314 4.92 7.79 4.97
CA PHE A 314 3.70 7.35 4.29
C PHE A 314 3.58 5.83 4.30
N LEU A 315 4.64 5.10 3.93
CA LEU A 315 4.63 3.64 3.93
C LEU A 315 4.49 3.05 5.35
N ALA A 316 5.14 3.64 6.35
CA ALA A 316 4.98 3.25 7.75
C ALA A 316 3.53 3.49 8.23
N ALA A 317 2.94 4.63 7.89
CA ALA A 317 1.54 4.93 8.18
C ALA A 317 0.58 3.95 7.48
N LEU A 318 0.88 3.51 6.26
CA LEU A 318 0.09 2.46 5.59
C LEU A 318 0.26 1.09 6.26
N MET A 319 1.47 0.71 6.66
CA MET A 319 1.73 -0.58 7.34
C MET A 319 1.00 -0.71 8.67
N THR A 320 1.11 0.32 9.51
CA THR A 320 0.43 0.43 10.81
C THR A 320 -1.09 0.35 10.63
N ARG A 321 -1.67 1.25 9.82
CA ARG A 321 -3.13 1.38 9.63
C ARG A 321 -3.76 0.24 8.85
N ALA A 322 -3.02 -0.44 7.97
CA ALA A 322 -3.51 -1.62 7.24
C ALA A 322 -3.37 -2.94 8.03
N LEU A 323 -3.03 -2.87 9.33
CA LEU A 323 -2.95 -4.02 10.25
C LEU A 323 -1.86 -5.04 9.91
N LEU A 324 -0.80 -4.62 9.22
CA LEU A 324 0.30 -5.50 8.81
C LEU A 324 1.46 -5.56 9.82
N GLU A 325 1.37 -4.79 10.90
CA GLU A 325 2.35 -4.77 11.97
C GLU A 325 2.15 -5.88 12.99
N PRO A 326 3.21 -6.26 13.73
CA PRO A 326 3.13 -7.36 14.69
C PRO A 326 2.10 -7.15 15.80
N GLU A 327 1.83 -5.91 16.18
CA GLU A 327 0.90 -5.55 17.24
C GLU A 327 -0.56 -5.86 16.89
N SER A 328 -0.93 -5.80 15.61
CA SER A 328 -2.29 -6.03 15.10
C SER A 328 -2.50 -7.45 14.52
N ARG A 329 -1.56 -8.38 14.76
CA ARG A 329 -1.61 -9.76 14.25
C ARG A 329 -2.89 -10.50 14.64
N ASP A 330 -3.40 -10.26 15.84
CA ASP A 330 -4.60 -10.94 16.34
C ASP A 330 -5.82 -10.56 15.50
N ILE A 331 -6.02 -9.27 15.22
CA ILE A 331 -7.11 -8.78 14.36
C ILE A 331 -6.94 -9.30 12.93
N LEU A 332 -5.73 -9.25 12.39
CA LEU A 332 -5.45 -9.75 11.05
C LEU A 332 -5.70 -11.27 10.94
N SER A 333 -5.42 -12.05 11.99
CA SER A 333 -5.73 -13.48 12.03
C SER A 333 -7.24 -13.75 12.03
N GLN A 334 -8.02 -12.95 12.76
CA GLN A 334 -9.47 -13.05 12.75
C GLN A 334 -10.06 -12.62 11.40
N LEU A 335 -9.53 -11.56 10.78
CA LEU A 335 -9.93 -11.13 9.45
C LEU A 335 -9.64 -12.22 8.40
N ARG A 336 -8.49 -12.89 8.49
CA ARG A 336 -8.17 -14.06 7.65
C ARG A 336 -9.13 -15.21 7.88
N SER A 337 -9.47 -15.51 9.14
CA SER A 337 -10.49 -16.51 9.47
C SER A 337 -11.82 -16.18 8.82
N ILE A 338 -12.25 -14.91 8.83
CA ILE A 338 -13.46 -14.47 8.13
C ILE A 338 -13.35 -14.68 6.62
N PHE A 339 -12.22 -14.36 6.00
CA PHE A 339 -11.98 -14.62 4.58
C PHE A 339 -12.11 -16.12 4.24
N ASP A 340 -11.59 -17.00 5.08
CA ASP A 340 -11.77 -18.44 4.93
C ASP A 340 -13.24 -18.86 5.09
N GLN A 341 -14.00 -18.21 5.98
CA GLN A 341 -15.45 -18.43 6.07
C GLN A 341 -16.18 -18.01 4.80
N VAL A 342 -15.74 -16.95 4.09
CA VAL A 342 -16.33 -16.55 2.80
C VAL A 342 -16.16 -17.64 1.74
N LEU A 343 -14.98 -18.25 1.68
CA LEU A 343 -14.72 -19.38 0.78
C LEU A 343 -15.57 -20.60 1.16
N ARG A 344 -15.64 -20.94 2.46
CA ARG A 344 -16.51 -22.04 2.95
C ARG A 344 -17.98 -21.79 2.65
N PHE A 345 -18.45 -20.54 2.76
CA PHE A 345 -19.83 -20.19 2.42
C PHE A 345 -20.15 -20.51 0.96
N LYS A 346 -19.22 -20.23 0.03
CA LYS A 346 -19.39 -20.57 -1.39
C LYS A 346 -19.52 -22.08 -1.61
N GLU A 347 -18.74 -22.89 -0.91
CA GLU A 347 -18.82 -24.36 -0.95
C GLU A 347 -20.17 -24.85 -0.40
N VAL A 348 -20.56 -24.36 0.78
CA VAL A 348 -21.84 -24.69 1.43
C VAL A 348 -23.03 -24.28 0.55
N GLN A 349 -22.97 -23.13 -0.12
CA GLN A 349 -23.99 -22.69 -1.06
C GLN A 349 -24.10 -23.66 -2.26
N GLY A 350 -22.96 -24.14 -2.78
CA GLY A 350 -22.93 -25.14 -3.85
C GLY A 350 -23.53 -26.48 -3.41
N GLU A 351 -23.13 -26.96 -2.23
CA GLU A 351 -23.70 -28.16 -1.62
C GLU A 351 -25.21 -28.03 -1.41
N LEU A 352 -25.66 -26.92 -0.83
CA LEU A 352 -27.07 -26.65 -0.59
C LEU A 352 -27.85 -26.64 -1.91
N LEU A 353 -27.32 -26.02 -2.97
CA LEU A 353 -27.97 -26.02 -4.28
C LEU A 353 -28.09 -27.43 -4.87
N SER A 354 -27.10 -28.30 -4.66
CA SER A 354 -27.13 -29.70 -5.09
C SER A 354 -28.13 -30.53 -4.29
N GLN A 355 -28.13 -30.39 -2.96
CA GLN A 355 -29.02 -31.10 -2.03
C GLN A 355 -30.48 -30.70 -2.23
N LEU A 356 -30.73 -29.43 -2.57
CA LEU A 356 -32.05 -28.92 -2.94
C LEU A 356 -32.58 -29.53 -4.25
N ASN A 357 -31.72 -30.06 -5.12
CA ASN A 357 -32.16 -30.79 -6.31
C ASN A 357 -32.42 -32.28 -5.98
N SER A 358 -31.77 -32.83 -4.95
CA SER A 358 -31.90 -34.25 -4.54
C SER A 358 -32.90 -34.48 -3.40
N GLY A 359 -33.45 -33.44 -2.77
CA GLY A 359 -34.47 -33.53 -1.71
C GLY A 359 -33.95 -33.97 -0.34
N ALA A 360 -32.65 -33.81 -0.07
CA ALA A 360 -32.03 -34.19 1.22
C ALA A 360 -32.14 -33.08 2.28
N SER A 361 -32.03 -33.46 3.57
CA SER A 361 -32.13 -32.53 4.71
C SER A 361 -30.90 -31.62 4.84
N SER A 362 -31.14 -30.33 5.07
CA SER A 362 -30.12 -29.25 5.06
C SER A 362 -29.44 -28.98 6.42
N LEU A 363 -29.54 -29.90 7.39
CA LEU A 363 -29.09 -29.68 8.78
C LEU A 363 -27.59 -29.34 8.89
N ARG A 364 -26.74 -29.99 8.08
CA ARG A 364 -25.29 -29.72 8.07
C ARG A 364 -24.96 -28.33 7.53
N ALA A 365 -25.67 -27.90 6.49
CA ALA A 365 -25.54 -26.56 5.93
C ALA A 365 -26.01 -25.50 6.95
N GLN A 366 -27.13 -25.73 7.64
CA GLN A 366 -27.63 -24.84 8.69
C GLN A 366 -26.64 -24.67 9.86
N ALA A 367 -26.01 -25.75 10.32
CA ALA A 367 -24.99 -25.66 11.36
C ALA A 367 -23.78 -24.83 10.90
N SER A 368 -23.34 -25.03 9.66
CA SER A 368 -22.21 -24.30 9.07
C SER A 368 -22.53 -22.79 8.93
N LEU A 369 -23.76 -22.45 8.53
CA LEU A 369 -24.21 -21.06 8.44
C LEU A 369 -24.24 -20.35 9.80
N ARG A 370 -24.59 -21.05 10.88
CA ARG A 370 -24.55 -20.49 12.23
C ARG A 370 -23.12 -20.21 12.69
N MET A 371 -22.20 -21.14 12.47
CA MET A 371 -20.77 -20.94 12.80
C MET A 371 -20.19 -19.72 12.08
N ILE A 372 -20.58 -19.50 10.82
CA ILE A 372 -20.14 -18.33 10.05
C ILE A 372 -20.66 -17.03 10.68
N SER A 373 -21.94 -16.98 11.06
CA SER A 373 -22.54 -15.80 11.72
C SER A 373 -21.91 -15.51 13.10
N GLU A 374 -21.62 -16.55 13.90
CA GLU A 374 -20.93 -16.39 15.18
C GLU A 374 -19.52 -15.80 15.02
N SER A 375 -18.78 -16.22 13.98
CA SER A 375 -17.45 -15.68 13.67
C SER A 375 -17.45 -14.18 13.41
N TYR A 376 -18.51 -13.62 12.81
CA TYR A 376 -18.62 -12.17 12.60
C TYR A 376 -18.83 -11.42 13.92
N GLN A 377 -19.63 -11.99 14.83
CA GLN A 377 -19.89 -11.41 16.14
C GLN A 377 -18.64 -11.37 17.02
N ASP A 378 -17.85 -12.44 17.01
CA ASP A 378 -16.58 -12.53 17.75
C ASP A 378 -15.58 -11.48 17.27
N PHE A 379 -15.51 -11.25 15.95
CA PHE A 379 -14.65 -10.21 15.38
C PHE A 379 -15.08 -8.80 15.79
N LEU A 380 -16.38 -8.50 15.77
CA LEU A 380 -16.90 -7.21 16.25
C LEU A 380 -16.57 -6.97 17.74
N LEU A 381 -16.66 -8.02 18.56
CA LEU A 381 -16.24 -7.95 19.95
C LEU A 381 -14.75 -7.67 20.09
N SER A 382 -13.90 -8.31 19.27
CA SER A 382 -12.46 -8.05 19.27
C SER A 382 -12.12 -6.62 18.82
N LEU A 383 -12.79 -6.09 17.80
CA LEU A 383 -12.62 -4.70 17.35
C LEU A 383 -13.05 -3.69 18.42
N SER A 384 -14.12 -3.98 19.16
CA SER A 384 -14.62 -3.09 20.22
C SER A 384 -13.68 -2.98 21.43
N ARG A 385 -12.80 -3.98 21.61
CA ARG A 385 -11.83 -4.05 22.71
C ARG A 385 -10.47 -3.47 22.33
N HIS A 386 -10.26 -3.12 21.07
CA HIS A 386 -8.99 -2.57 20.61
C HIS A 386 -8.88 -1.09 20.97
N ASP A 387 -7.67 -0.64 21.30
CA ASP A 387 -7.43 0.73 21.76
C ASP A 387 -7.49 1.77 20.62
N ASP A 388 -7.25 1.34 19.38
CA ASP A 388 -7.27 2.23 18.21
C ASP A 388 -8.66 2.80 17.88
N THR A 389 -8.76 4.12 17.94
CA THR A 389 -9.98 4.88 17.63
C THR A 389 -10.51 4.67 16.21
N ASN A 390 -9.62 4.44 15.23
CA ASN A 390 -10.00 4.17 13.84
C ASN A 390 -10.61 2.77 13.68
N LEU A 391 -10.08 1.76 14.38
CA LEU A 391 -10.61 0.40 14.36
C LEU A 391 -11.92 0.29 15.16
N GLN A 392 -12.07 1.06 16.24
CA GLN A 392 -13.35 1.25 16.90
C GLN A 392 -14.38 1.91 15.98
N GLY A 393 -13.95 2.90 15.17
CA GLY A 393 -14.77 3.53 14.13
C GLY A 393 -15.24 2.53 13.08
N LEU A 394 -14.36 1.62 12.64
CA LEU A 394 -14.72 0.50 11.77
C LEU A 394 -15.74 -0.43 12.43
N GLY A 395 -15.54 -0.80 13.70
CA GLY A 395 -16.51 -1.60 14.47
C GLY A 395 -17.91 -0.97 14.47
N PHE A 396 -18.00 0.34 14.68
CA PHE A 396 -19.27 1.07 14.63
C PHE A 396 -19.92 1.05 13.24
N ARG A 397 -19.13 1.20 12.16
CA ARG A 397 -19.66 1.14 10.79
C ARG A 397 -20.15 -0.25 10.40
N LEU A 398 -19.46 -1.29 10.87
CA LEU A 398 -19.88 -2.67 10.66
C LEU A 398 -21.19 -3.00 11.38
N ASP A 399 -21.49 -2.31 12.49
CA ASP A 399 -22.73 -2.45 13.25
C ASP A 399 -23.74 -1.30 13.01
N PHE A 400 -23.63 -0.57 11.88
CA PHE A 400 -24.48 0.60 11.58
C PHE A 400 -25.99 0.28 11.55
N SER A 401 -26.39 -0.99 11.52
CA SER A 401 -27.78 -1.44 11.61
C SER A 401 -28.24 -1.85 13.02
N GLU A 402 -27.38 -1.73 14.04
CA GLU A 402 -27.55 -2.26 15.40
C GLU A 402 -27.92 -3.76 15.42
N PHE A 403 -27.74 -4.47 14.31
CA PHE A 403 -28.21 -5.84 14.16
C PHE A 403 -27.52 -6.75 15.18
N TYR A 404 -26.22 -6.57 15.37
CA TYR A 404 -25.42 -7.33 16.32
C TYR A 404 -25.56 -6.79 17.74
N ASN A 405 -25.64 -5.47 17.90
CA ASN A 405 -25.94 -4.83 19.18
C ASN A 405 -27.29 -5.30 19.75
N ARG A 406 -28.29 -5.59 18.92
CA ARG A 406 -29.59 -6.11 19.37
C ARG A 406 -29.49 -7.56 19.86
N GLN A 407 -28.63 -8.37 19.26
CA GLN A 407 -28.47 -9.80 19.56
C GLN A 407 -27.50 -10.09 20.72
N ASN A 408 -26.44 -9.28 20.89
CA ASN A 408 -25.41 -9.50 21.89
C ASN A 408 -25.33 -8.34 22.90
N VAL A 409 -25.65 -8.62 24.16
CA VAL A 409 -25.64 -7.63 25.26
C VAL A 409 -24.23 -7.10 25.55
N GLN A 410 -23.18 -7.89 25.29
CA GLN A 410 -21.78 -7.51 25.50
C GLN A 410 -21.28 -6.45 24.50
N LEU A 411 -21.87 -6.39 23.30
CA LEU A 411 -21.58 -5.34 22.31
C LEU A 411 -22.19 -3.99 22.75
N ARG A 412 -23.38 -4.02 23.39
CA ARG A 412 -24.06 -2.81 23.90
C ARG A 412 -23.24 -2.06 24.95
N THR A 413 -22.52 -2.78 25.82
CA THR A 413 -21.68 -2.16 26.86
C THR A 413 -20.37 -1.61 26.31
N SER A 414 -19.84 -2.21 25.25
CA SER A 414 -18.50 -1.89 24.73
C SER A 414 -18.55 -0.76 23.68
N MET A 415 -19.62 -0.69 22.88
CA MET A 415 -19.77 0.22 21.74
C MET A 415 -20.53 1.54 22.06
N THR A 416 -20.86 1.80 23.32
CA THR A 416 -21.57 3.03 23.70
C THR A 416 -20.63 4.22 23.86
N PHE A 417 -21.08 5.41 23.44
CA PHE A 417 -20.36 6.70 23.57
C PHE A 417 -19.83 6.99 25.00
N HIS A 418 -20.39 6.32 26.02
CA HIS A 418 -19.99 6.45 27.43
C HIS A 418 -18.70 5.69 27.79
N SER A 419 -18.42 4.52 27.22
CA SER A 419 -17.14 3.81 27.43
C SER A 419 -15.96 4.60 26.84
N ARG A 420 -16.19 5.27 25.70
CA ARG A 420 -15.23 6.14 25.02
C ARG A 420 -14.85 7.39 25.82
N ARG A 421 -15.78 7.96 26.60
CA ARG A 421 -15.51 9.10 27.48
C ARG A 421 -14.68 8.74 28.72
N GLN A 422 -14.78 7.51 29.20
CA GLN A 422 -13.95 7.05 30.32
C GLN A 422 -12.49 6.83 29.88
N TYR A 423 -12.25 6.42 28.63
CA TYR A 423 -10.90 6.32 28.06
C TYR A 423 -10.33 7.66 27.60
N GLN A 424 -11.12 8.56 27.02
CA GLN A 424 -10.67 9.92 26.66
C GLN A 424 -10.53 10.88 27.84
N GLY A 425 -10.89 10.47 29.05
CA GLY A 425 -10.83 11.29 30.27
C GLY A 425 -9.61 11.03 31.16
N GLN A 426 -8.60 10.30 30.68
CA GLN A 426 -7.40 9.94 31.42
C GLN A 426 -6.07 10.45 30.83
N ASP A 427 -6.11 11.39 29.88
CA ASP A 427 -4.93 12.17 29.47
C ASP A 427 -4.94 13.59 30.04
#